data_AF-A0A946FRY5-F1
#
_entry.id   AF-A0A946FRY5-F1
#
_cell.length_a   1.000
_cell.length_b   1.000
_cell.length_c   1.000
_cell.angle_alpha   90.00
_cell.angle_beta   90.00
_cell.angle_gamma   90.00
#
_symmetry.space_group_name_H-M   'P 1'
#
loop_
_entity.id
_entity.type
_entity.pdbx_description
1 polymer ?
#
loop_
_entity_poly.entity_id
_entity_poly.type
_entity_poly.pdbx_seq_one_letter_code
_entity_poly.pdbx_strand_id
1 'polypeptide(L)'
;MAIELIKRKILPNSKQFRQFWKEKGPFKYALTSSQFPPVMLEPEEWIFSDDIKAILKELMQFDKRKMGIVKAPFNPDNKSILRPEILSSWKINNFPEEWDACICDIFIPQGHLTRTVVERIKIPEEKIEPKRVEVNFFHCLEDNMDQLGYQLLKPRGSSKYAAIKTYLSEWEEDEQDAGLL
;
A
#
# COMPACT_ATOMS: atom_id res chain seq x y z
N MET A 1 -19.66 5.06 -12.64
CA MET A 1 -18.35 4.73 -12.03
C MET A 1 -17.58 6.04 -11.97
N ALA A 2 -17.30 6.55 -10.78
CA ALA A 2 -16.46 7.74 -10.66
C ALA A 2 -15.06 7.36 -11.17
N ILE A 3 -14.50 8.16 -12.08
CA ILE A 3 -13.12 7.98 -12.51
C ILE A 3 -12.27 8.27 -11.29
N GLU A 4 -11.68 7.25 -10.68
CA GLU A 4 -10.73 7.42 -9.59
C GLU A 4 -9.55 8.23 -10.14
N LEU A 5 -9.46 9.49 -9.72
CA LEU A 5 -8.41 10.37 -10.20
C LEU A 5 -7.13 10.03 -9.43
N ILE A 6 -6.35 9.14 -10.02
CA ILE A 6 -5.04 8.76 -9.49
C ILE A 6 -3.96 9.55 -10.25
N LYS A 7 -3.01 10.14 -9.52
CA LYS A 7 -1.88 10.86 -10.09
C LYS A 7 -0.58 10.32 -9.51
N ARG A 8 0.29 9.80 -10.38
CA ARG A 8 1.69 9.48 -10.06
C ARG A 8 2.59 10.60 -10.55
N LYS A 9 3.51 11.07 -9.71
CA LYS A 9 4.44 12.15 -10.08
C LYS A 9 5.73 12.05 -9.27
N ILE A 10 6.86 12.15 -9.94
CA ILE A 10 8.16 12.38 -9.32
C ILE A 10 8.26 13.86 -8.95
N LEU A 11 8.47 14.13 -7.67
CA LEU A 11 8.60 15.47 -7.11
C LEU A 11 9.91 15.49 -6.33
N PRO A 12 11.02 15.94 -6.93
CA PRO A 12 12.35 15.79 -6.36
C PRO A 12 12.71 16.76 -5.25
N ASN A 13 11.90 17.81 -5.05
CA ASN A 13 12.13 18.78 -4.00
C ASN A 13 10.83 19.37 -3.47
N SER A 14 10.93 19.95 -2.28
CA SER A 14 9.81 20.60 -1.58
C SER A 14 9.15 21.69 -2.44
N LYS A 15 9.95 22.44 -3.21
CA LYS A 15 9.47 23.52 -4.10
C LYS A 15 8.59 22.99 -5.22
N GLN A 16 9.01 21.94 -5.91
CA GLN A 16 8.23 21.28 -6.96
C GLN A 16 6.97 20.63 -6.38
N PHE A 17 7.07 20.01 -5.20
CA PHE A 17 5.90 19.48 -4.50
C PHE A 17 4.87 20.58 -4.23
N ARG A 18 5.29 21.70 -3.63
CA ARG A 18 4.40 22.82 -3.30
C ARG A 18 3.73 23.40 -4.55
N GLN A 19 4.46 23.52 -5.65
CA GLN A 19 3.90 24.00 -6.91
C GLN A 19 2.83 23.02 -7.43
N PHE A 20 3.15 21.73 -7.49
CA PHE A 20 2.21 20.69 -7.90
C PHE A 20 0.95 20.67 -7.03
N TRP A 21 1.12 20.75 -5.70
CA TRP A 21 0.00 20.73 -4.76
C TRP A 21 -0.95 21.92 -4.93
N LYS A 22 -0.43 23.10 -5.27
CA LYS A 22 -1.24 24.29 -5.58
C LYS A 22 -1.98 24.18 -6.92
N GLU A 23 -1.35 23.57 -7.92
CA GLU A 23 -1.91 23.50 -9.28
C GLU A 23 -2.89 22.35 -9.49
N LYS A 24 -2.64 21.20 -8.85
CA LYS A 24 -3.37 19.93 -9.10
C LYS A 24 -4.05 19.36 -7.87
N GLY A 25 -3.61 19.73 -6.67
CA GLY A 25 -4.25 19.35 -5.42
C GLY A 25 -5.38 20.30 -5.02
N PRO A 26 -5.83 20.26 -3.76
CA PRO A 26 -5.41 19.34 -2.70
C PRO A 26 -6.09 17.97 -2.80
N PHE A 27 -5.35 16.90 -2.52
CA PHE A 27 -5.84 15.51 -2.52
C PHE A 27 -6.18 15.04 -1.11
N LYS A 28 -7.15 14.13 -0.99
CA LYS A 28 -7.48 13.52 0.31
C LYS A 28 -6.33 12.68 0.87
N TYR A 29 -5.65 11.93 0.01
CA TYR A 29 -4.56 11.03 0.38
C TYR A 29 -3.34 11.25 -0.52
N ALA A 30 -2.16 11.08 0.07
CA ALA A 30 -0.89 11.08 -0.63
C ALA A 30 -0.01 9.95 -0.09
N LEU A 31 0.73 9.27 -0.96
CA LEU A 31 1.64 8.19 -0.62
C LEU A 31 3.01 8.47 -1.23
N THR A 32 4.06 8.25 -0.46
CA THR A 32 5.44 8.25 -0.93
C THR A 32 6.26 7.18 -0.20
N SER A 33 7.52 6.99 -0.57
CA SER A 33 8.43 6.08 0.13
C SER A 33 8.96 6.74 1.40
N SER A 34 9.07 5.99 2.49
CA SER A 34 9.81 6.39 3.70
C SER A 34 11.19 5.74 3.79
N GLN A 35 11.49 4.80 2.90
CA GLN A 35 12.76 4.06 2.88
C GLN A 35 13.49 4.20 1.54
N PHE A 36 14.82 4.05 1.60
CA PHE A 36 15.69 3.99 0.43
C PHE A 36 16.45 2.65 0.40
N PRO A 37 16.47 1.92 -0.73
CA PRO A 37 15.77 2.23 -1.97
C PRO A 37 14.24 2.00 -1.86
N PRO A 38 13.42 2.82 -2.54
CA PRO A 38 11.98 2.61 -2.57
C PRO A 38 11.65 1.27 -3.26
N VAL A 39 10.65 0.57 -2.73
CA VAL A 39 10.09 -0.65 -3.34
C VAL A 39 8.81 -0.24 -4.08
N MET A 40 8.60 -0.65 -5.33
CA MET A 40 7.41 -0.32 -6.17
C MET A 40 7.18 1.18 -6.51
N LEU A 41 8.00 2.08 -5.97
CA LEU A 41 8.02 3.51 -6.29
C LEU A 41 9.38 3.88 -6.88
N GLU A 42 9.41 4.87 -7.76
CA GLU A 42 10.66 5.53 -8.13
C GLU A 42 11.14 6.45 -6.99
N PRO A 43 12.44 6.80 -6.92
CA PRO A 43 12.93 7.82 -5.98
C PRO A 43 12.11 9.10 -6.09
N GLU A 44 11.71 9.64 -4.95
CA GLU A 44 10.92 10.89 -4.87
C GLU A 44 9.57 10.82 -5.61
N GLU A 45 9.07 9.60 -5.86
CA GLU A 45 7.76 9.40 -6.45
C GLU A 45 6.64 9.53 -5.42
N TRP A 46 5.55 10.12 -5.86
CA TRP A 46 4.32 10.30 -5.11
C TRP A 46 3.12 9.74 -5.85
N ILE A 47 2.20 9.13 -5.10
CA ILE A 47 0.87 8.75 -5.57
C ILE A 47 -0.18 9.57 -4.82
N PHE A 48 -1.07 10.23 -5.56
CA PHE A 48 -2.14 11.06 -5.02
C PHE A 48 -3.51 10.56 -5.48
N SER A 49 -4.48 10.56 -4.58
CA SER A 49 -5.89 10.32 -4.90
C SER A 49 -6.83 10.75 -3.78
N ASP A 50 -8.12 10.77 -4.08
CA ASP A 50 -9.19 10.98 -3.11
C ASP A 50 -9.74 9.66 -2.52
N ASP A 51 -9.36 8.52 -3.09
CA ASP A 51 -9.69 7.18 -2.59
C ASP A 51 -8.41 6.45 -2.15
N ILE A 52 -8.45 5.93 -0.93
CA ILE A 52 -7.33 5.18 -0.34
C ILE A 52 -7.11 3.85 -1.05
N LYS A 53 -8.19 3.15 -1.42
CA LYS A 53 -8.08 1.85 -2.09
C LYS A 53 -7.44 2.01 -3.47
N ALA A 54 -7.76 3.11 -4.16
CA ALA A 54 -7.17 3.46 -5.43
C ALA A 54 -5.64 3.64 -5.32
N ILE A 55 -5.16 4.34 -4.28
CA ILE A 55 -3.72 4.51 -4.02
C ILE A 55 -3.04 3.16 -3.80
N LEU A 56 -3.61 2.31 -2.93
CA LEU A 56 -3.01 1.02 -2.59
C LEU A 56 -2.99 0.07 -3.81
N LYS A 57 -4.05 0.08 -4.62
CA LYS A 57 -4.11 -0.67 -5.87
C LYS A 57 -3.09 -0.17 -6.88
N GLU A 58 -2.93 1.15 -7.03
CA GLU A 58 -1.95 1.70 -7.96
C GLU A 58 -0.51 1.42 -7.53
N LEU A 59 -0.22 1.48 -6.21
CA LEU A 59 1.09 1.12 -5.66
C LEU A 59 1.49 -0.29 -6.08
N MET A 60 0.59 -1.26 -5.86
CA MET A 60 0.81 -2.66 -6.24
C MET A 60 0.68 -2.92 -7.75
N GLN A 61 0.27 -1.91 -8.53
CA GLN A 61 -0.11 -2.06 -9.93
C GLN A 61 -1.18 -3.14 -10.12
N PHE A 62 -2.11 -3.26 -9.16
CA PHE A 62 -3.06 -4.37 -9.01
C PHE A 62 -3.83 -4.65 -10.30
N ASP A 63 -4.42 -3.63 -10.91
CA ASP A 63 -5.19 -3.78 -12.15
C ASP A 63 -4.28 -4.03 -13.37
N LYS A 64 -3.11 -3.39 -13.43
CA LYS A 64 -2.14 -3.54 -14.54
C LYS A 64 -1.57 -4.96 -14.59
N ARG A 65 -1.25 -5.53 -13.42
CA ARG A 65 -0.74 -6.91 -13.26
C ARG A 65 -1.87 -7.95 -13.22
N LYS A 66 -3.14 -7.52 -13.34
CA LYS A 66 -4.33 -8.40 -13.28
C LYS A 66 -4.31 -9.29 -12.03
N MET A 67 -3.96 -8.68 -10.91
CA MET A 67 -3.91 -9.32 -9.61
C MET A 67 -5.32 -9.58 -9.10
N GLY A 68 -5.42 -10.50 -8.15
CA GLY A 68 -6.68 -11.02 -7.67
C GLY A 68 -6.46 -12.00 -6.53
N ILE A 69 -7.41 -12.00 -5.60
CA ILE A 69 -7.40 -12.96 -4.51
C ILE A 69 -7.94 -14.30 -5.01
N VAL A 70 -7.12 -15.33 -4.88
CA VAL A 70 -7.47 -16.70 -5.25
C VAL A 70 -7.23 -17.63 -4.08
N LYS A 71 -7.94 -18.76 -4.08
CA LYS A 71 -7.61 -19.85 -3.16
C LYS A 71 -6.20 -20.33 -3.48
N ALA A 72 -5.37 -20.43 -2.46
CA ALA A 72 -4.05 -21.03 -2.60
C ALA A 72 -4.21 -22.51 -2.98
N PRO A 73 -3.30 -23.09 -3.77
CA PRO A 73 -3.41 -24.45 -4.32
C PRO A 73 -3.23 -25.55 -3.25
N PHE A 74 -3.47 -25.24 -1.98
CA PHE A 74 -3.30 -26.16 -0.88
C PHE A 74 -4.47 -27.15 -0.86
N ASN A 75 -4.12 -28.44 -0.84
CA ASN A 75 -5.06 -29.50 -0.53
C ASN A 75 -5.17 -29.61 1.01
N PRO A 76 -6.30 -29.25 1.64
CA PRO A 76 -6.46 -29.33 3.09
C PRO A 76 -6.36 -30.77 3.64
N ASP A 77 -6.51 -31.78 2.78
CA ASP A 77 -6.42 -33.19 3.16
C ASP A 77 -4.98 -33.73 3.16
N ASN A 78 -4.02 -32.96 2.63
CA ASN A 78 -2.62 -33.40 2.57
C ASN A 78 -1.88 -33.10 3.87
N LYS A 79 -1.92 -34.06 4.80
CA LYS A 79 -1.24 -34.01 6.12
C LYS A 79 0.28 -34.20 6.05
N SER A 80 0.86 -34.45 4.87
CA SER A 80 2.32 -34.68 4.73
C SER A 80 3.14 -33.40 4.73
N ILE A 81 2.50 -32.25 4.50
CA ILE A 81 3.16 -30.94 4.45
C ILE A 81 2.86 -30.21 5.76
N LEU A 82 3.90 -29.91 6.54
CA LEU A 82 3.78 -29.07 7.73
C LEU A 82 3.33 -27.67 7.30
N ARG A 83 2.12 -27.28 7.71
CA ARG A 83 1.59 -25.93 7.49
C ARG A 83 2.13 -25.00 8.56
N PRO A 84 2.85 -23.92 8.20
CA PRO A 84 3.09 -22.83 9.12
C PRO A 84 1.74 -22.26 9.56
N GLU A 85 1.47 -22.23 10.87
CA GLU A 85 0.18 -21.81 11.42
C GLU A 85 -0.20 -20.39 10.98
N ILE A 86 0.79 -19.57 10.64
CA ILE A 86 0.61 -18.19 10.19
C ILE A 86 -0.06 -18.05 8.81
N LEU A 87 -0.10 -19.08 7.96
CA LEU A 87 -0.63 -18.97 6.59
C LEU A 87 -2.14 -19.17 6.51
N SER A 88 -2.80 -18.41 5.63
CA SER A 88 -4.20 -18.62 5.24
C SER A 88 -4.33 -19.51 4.00
N SER A 89 -5.56 -19.88 3.66
CA SER A 89 -5.97 -20.58 2.43
C SER A 89 -6.05 -19.66 1.20
N TRP A 90 -5.58 -18.42 1.31
CA TRP A 90 -5.69 -17.40 0.26
C TRP A 90 -4.31 -16.92 -0.20
N LYS A 91 -4.23 -16.57 -1.48
CA LYS A 91 -3.06 -15.94 -2.07
C LYS A 91 -3.47 -14.89 -3.10
N ILE A 92 -2.52 -14.03 -3.45
CA ILE A 92 -2.64 -13.08 -4.54
C ILE A 92 -1.99 -13.69 -5.78
N ASN A 93 -2.69 -13.78 -6.90
CA ASN A 93 -2.05 -14.16 -8.17
C ASN A 93 -1.28 -12.97 -8.77
N ASN A 94 -0.26 -13.26 -9.59
CA ASN A 94 0.59 -12.24 -10.22
C ASN A 94 1.18 -11.23 -9.22
N PHE A 95 1.53 -11.73 -8.03
CA PHE A 95 2.09 -10.92 -6.96
C PHE A 95 3.40 -10.28 -7.40
N PRO A 96 3.65 -8.99 -7.08
CA PRO A 96 4.90 -8.32 -7.43
C PRO A 96 6.09 -8.93 -6.70
N GLU A 97 7.06 -9.43 -7.47
CA GLU A 97 8.32 -9.99 -6.95
C GLU A 97 9.10 -8.97 -6.13
N GLU A 98 8.93 -7.68 -6.43
CA GLU A 98 9.54 -6.58 -5.67
C GLU A 98 9.12 -6.59 -4.19
N TRP A 99 7.95 -7.15 -3.87
CA TRP A 99 7.46 -7.30 -2.50
C TRP A 99 7.88 -8.61 -1.82
N ASP A 100 8.57 -9.53 -2.50
CA ASP A 100 9.04 -10.77 -1.88
C ASP A 100 10.13 -10.50 -0.82
N ALA A 101 10.83 -9.38 -0.90
CA ALA A 101 11.78 -8.95 0.12
C ALA A 101 11.13 -8.22 1.31
N CYS A 102 9.85 -7.83 1.20
CA CYS A 102 9.16 -7.10 2.25
C CYS A 102 8.81 -8.02 3.41
N ILE A 103 9.14 -7.60 4.62
CA ILE A 103 8.78 -8.31 5.86
C ILE A 103 7.54 -7.63 6.43
N CYS A 104 6.40 -8.34 6.43
CA CYS A 104 5.18 -7.87 7.06
C CYS A 104 4.31 -9.02 7.55
N ASP A 105 3.32 -8.71 8.39
CA ASP A 105 2.41 -9.70 8.97
C ASP A 105 1.21 -10.03 8.07
N ILE A 106 1.14 -9.49 6.85
CA ILE A 106 -0.05 -9.56 5.96
C ILE A 106 0.11 -10.63 4.89
N PHE A 107 1.31 -10.74 4.35
CA PHE A 107 1.65 -11.70 3.30
C PHE A 107 3.08 -12.19 3.50
N ILE A 108 3.36 -13.37 2.97
CA ILE A 108 4.71 -13.90 2.81
C ILE A 108 5.09 -13.87 1.31
N PRO A 109 6.35 -14.17 0.94
CA PRO A 109 6.78 -14.19 -0.46
C PRO A 109 5.84 -15.02 -1.35
N GLN A 110 5.78 -14.64 -2.62
CA GLN A 110 4.88 -15.18 -3.63
C GLN A 110 3.39 -14.86 -3.35
N GLY A 111 3.12 -13.88 -2.48
CA GLY A 111 1.78 -13.34 -2.24
C GLY A 111 0.83 -14.25 -1.47
N HIS A 112 1.34 -15.22 -0.68
CA HIS A 112 0.47 -15.99 0.21
C HIS A 112 0.04 -15.12 1.39
N LEU A 113 -1.26 -15.05 1.64
CA LEU A 113 -1.80 -14.22 2.71
C LEU A 113 -1.67 -14.94 4.05
N THR A 114 -1.39 -14.18 5.09
CA THR A 114 -1.33 -14.69 6.47
C THR A 114 -2.72 -14.75 7.09
N ARG A 115 -2.81 -15.40 8.25
CA ARG A 115 -4.02 -15.43 9.08
C ARG A 115 -4.50 -14.05 9.50
N THR A 116 -3.59 -13.09 9.69
CA THR A 116 -3.90 -11.70 10.04
C THR A 116 -4.99 -11.09 9.14
N VAL A 117 -4.97 -11.42 7.84
CA VAL A 117 -5.95 -10.90 6.88
C VAL A 117 -7.35 -11.50 7.09
N VAL A 118 -7.42 -12.80 7.39
CA VAL A 118 -8.68 -13.55 7.48
C VAL A 118 -9.27 -13.56 8.90
N GLU A 119 -8.46 -13.44 9.94
CA GLU A 119 -8.92 -13.43 11.34
C GLU A 119 -9.78 -12.21 11.67
N ARG A 120 -9.56 -11.11 10.96
CA ARG A 120 -10.44 -9.93 11.01
C ARG A 120 -11.83 -10.21 10.42
N ILE A 121 -12.00 -11.28 9.64
CA ILE A 121 -13.27 -11.71 9.06
C ILE A 121 -13.92 -12.70 10.03
N LYS A 122 -15.00 -12.29 10.70
CA LYS A 122 -15.72 -13.08 11.71
C LYS A 122 -16.58 -14.22 11.11
N ILE A 123 -16.06 -14.95 10.12
CA ILE A 123 -16.74 -16.04 9.40
C ILE A 123 -15.72 -17.15 9.17
N PRO A 124 -16.11 -18.44 9.21
CA PRO A 124 -15.23 -19.55 8.86
C PRO A 124 -14.57 -19.37 7.49
N GLU A 125 -13.29 -19.67 7.39
CA GLU A 125 -12.43 -19.36 6.23
C GLU A 125 -12.91 -20.03 4.92
N GLU A 126 -13.55 -21.19 5.05
CA GLU A 126 -14.11 -21.97 3.94
C GLU A 126 -15.30 -21.25 3.28
N LYS A 127 -15.97 -20.37 4.04
CA LYS A 127 -17.15 -19.61 3.60
C LYS A 127 -16.82 -18.17 3.20
N ILE A 128 -15.55 -17.76 3.32
CA ILE A 128 -15.15 -16.40 2.95
C ILE A 128 -15.12 -16.30 1.42
N GLU A 129 -15.70 -15.23 0.89
CA GLU A 129 -15.63 -14.91 -0.53
C GLU A 129 -14.33 -14.14 -0.86
N PRO A 130 -13.75 -14.33 -2.06
CA PRO A 130 -12.52 -13.65 -2.46
C PRO A 130 -12.58 -12.13 -2.30
N LYS A 131 -13.73 -11.52 -2.63
CA LYS A 131 -13.95 -10.07 -2.50
C LYS A 131 -13.83 -9.57 -1.07
N ARG A 132 -14.25 -10.37 -0.08
CA ARG A 132 -14.13 -10.00 1.34
C ARG A 132 -12.69 -10.06 1.81
N VAL A 133 -11.94 -11.06 1.34
CA VAL A 133 -10.49 -11.15 1.59
C VAL A 133 -9.76 -9.98 0.97
N GLU A 134 -10.10 -9.60 -0.27
CA GLU A 134 -9.51 -8.43 -0.94
C GLU A 134 -9.74 -7.15 -0.13
N VAL A 135 -10.98 -6.90 0.30
CA VAL A 135 -11.30 -5.72 1.12
C VAL A 135 -10.48 -5.71 2.41
N ASN A 136 -10.39 -6.84 3.10
CA ASN A 136 -9.63 -6.93 4.34
C ASN A 136 -8.12 -6.85 4.13
N PHE A 137 -7.62 -7.40 3.04
CA PHE A 137 -6.23 -7.28 2.64
C PHE A 137 -5.84 -5.82 2.50
N PHE A 138 -6.63 -5.03 1.76
CA PHE A 138 -6.36 -3.60 1.60
C PHE A 138 -6.50 -2.81 2.91
N HIS A 139 -7.43 -3.19 3.80
CA HIS A 139 -7.48 -2.58 5.13
C HIS A 139 -6.24 -2.89 5.96
N CYS A 140 -5.77 -4.15 5.94
CA CYS A 140 -4.53 -4.50 6.63
C CYS A 140 -3.34 -3.76 6.03
N LEU A 141 -3.27 -3.67 4.71
CA LEU A 141 -2.21 -2.97 3.99
C LEU A 141 -2.18 -1.48 4.38
N GLU A 142 -3.34 -0.83 4.41
CA GLU A 142 -3.48 0.56 4.85
C GLU A 142 -2.93 0.80 6.27
N ASP A 143 -3.13 -0.17 7.17
CA ASP A 143 -2.67 -0.10 8.57
C ASP A 143 -1.15 -0.33 8.72
N ASN A 144 -0.50 -0.93 7.72
CA ASN A 144 0.90 -1.38 7.81
C ASN A 144 1.80 -0.77 6.73
N MET A 145 1.38 0.33 6.10
CA MET A 145 2.19 1.03 5.09
C MET A 145 3.58 1.41 5.61
N ASP A 146 3.65 1.87 6.86
CA ASP A 146 4.91 2.27 7.49
C ASP A 146 5.88 1.09 7.64
N GLN A 147 5.38 -0.12 7.95
CA GLN A 147 6.20 -1.35 8.05
C GLN A 147 6.76 -1.76 6.68
N LEU A 148 6.02 -1.47 5.61
CA LEU A 148 6.42 -1.75 4.24
C LEU A 148 7.33 -0.67 3.64
N GLY A 149 7.74 0.32 4.44
CA GLY A 149 8.65 1.38 3.99
C GLY A 149 7.96 2.49 3.19
N TYR A 150 6.66 2.68 3.38
CA TYR A 150 5.91 3.75 2.76
C TYR A 150 5.34 4.73 3.77
N GLN A 151 5.26 6.01 3.40
CA GLN A 151 4.57 7.03 4.15
C GLN A 151 3.22 7.32 3.52
N LEU A 152 2.13 6.93 4.20
CA LEU A 152 0.76 7.24 3.79
C LEU A 152 0.21 8.44 4.55
N LEU A 153 0.05 9.57 3.87
CA LEU A 153 -0.47 10.81 4.43
C LEU A 153 -2.00 10.86 4.27
N LYS A 154 -2.69 10.81 5.42
CA LYS A 154 -4.16 10.87 5.53
C LYS A 154 -4.63 12.22 6.08
N PRO A 155 -5.91 12.57 5.91
CA PRO A 155 -6.48 13.73 6.59
C PRO A 155 -6.41 13.58 8.11
N ARG A 156 -6.10 14.67 8.82
CA ARG A 156 -6.06 14.73 10.28
C ARG A 156 -6.98 15.82 10.82
N GLY A 157 -7.61 15.57 11.97
CA GLY A 157 -8.51 16.52 12.63
C GLY A 157 -9.72 16.87 11.74
N SER A 158 -9.97 18.17 11.54
CA SER A 158 -11.04 18.68 10.67
C SER A 158 -10.64 18.83 9.20
N SER A 159 -9.39 18.53 8.84
CA SER A 159 -8.93 18.64 7.45
C SER A 159 -9.61 17.59 6.57
N LYS A 160 -9.98 17.99 5.35
CA LYS A 160 -10.46 17.08 4.31
C LYS A 160 -9.33 16.50 3.45
N TYR A 161 -8.10 16.99 3.63
CA TYR A 161 -6.95 16.71 2.76
C TYR A 161 -5.78 16.15 3.53
N ALA A 162 -4.86 15.48 2.82
CA ALA A 162 -3.68 14.86 3.38
C ALA A 162 -2.88 15.83 4.25
N ALA A 163 -2.46 15.37 5.44
CA ALA A 163 -1.68 16.17 6.39
C ALA A 163 -0.21 16.25 5.96
N ILE A 164 0.07 17.03 4.91
CA ILE A 164 1.40 17.18 4.29
C ILE A 164 2.34 18.16 5.02
N LYS A 165 1.81 18.98 5.94
CA LYS A 165 2.56 20.12 6.49
C LYS A 165 3.82 19.69 7.25
N THR A 166 3.68 18.72 8.17
CA THR A 166 4.81 18.23 8.97
C THR A 166 5.87 17.60 8.07
N TYR A 167 5.45 16.72 7.16
CA TYR A 167 6.35 16.07 6.20
C TYR A 167 7.12 17.10 5.35
N LEU A 168 6.44 18.12 4.84
CA LEU A 168 7.09 19.15 4.03
C LEU A 168 8.07 20.02 4.83
N SER A 169 7.76 20.29 6.10
CA SER A 169 8.69 21.03 6.96
C SER A 169 9.97 20.24 7.23
N GLU A 170 9.86 18.96 7.55
CA GLU A 170 11.02 18.07 7.74
C GLU A 170 11.87 18.00 6.47
N TRP A 171 11.23 17.82 5.32
CA TRP A 171 11.94 17.77 4.04
C TRP A 171 12.63 19.10 3.67
N GLU A 172 12.02 20.24 4.00
CA GLU A 172 12.65 21.55 3.78
C GLU A 172 13.85 21.80 4.68
N GLU A 173 13.81 21.31 5.92
CA GLU A 173 14.95 21.34 6.83
C GLU A 173 16.09 20.48 6.28
N ASP A 174 15.80 19.26 5.83
CA ASP A 174 16.80 18.38 5.19
C ASP A 174 17.44 19.02 3.94
N GLU A 175 16.65 19.68 3.11
CA GLU A 175 17.15 20.39 1.92
C GLU A 175 18.03 21.59 2.28
N GLN A 176 17.71 22.33 3.35
CA GLN A 176 18.53 23.43 3.85
C GLN A 176 19.85 22.92 4.42
N ASP A 177 19.81 21.87 5.23
CA ASP A 177 21.00 21.25 5.83
C ASP A 177 21.93 20.67 4.75
N ALA A 178 21.36 20.17 3.64
CA ALA A 178 22.10 19.72 2.47
C ALA A 178 22.64 20.86 1.56
N GLY A 179 22.29 22.12 1.83
CA GLY A 179 22.68 23.28 1.02
C GLY A 179 21.99 23.33 -0.36
N LEU A 180 20.82 22.72 -0.49
CA LEU A 180 20.04 22.65 -1.74
C LEU A 180 18.99 23.77 -1.88
N LEU A 181 18.80 24.57 -0.82
CA LEU A 181 17.89 25.71 -0.73
C LEU A 181 18.63 27.03 -0.49
#